data_AF-X1H5Y6-F1
#
_entry.id   AF-X1H5Y6-F1
#
_cell.length_a   1.000
_cell.length_b   1.000
_cell.length_c   1.000
_cell.angle_alpha   90.00
_cell.angle_beta   90.00
_cell.angle_gamma   90.00
#
_symmetry.space_group_name_H-M   'P 1'
#
loop_
_entity.id
_entity.type
_entity.pdbx_description
1 polymer ?
#
loop_
_entity_poly.entity_id
_entity_poly.type
_entity_poly.pdbx_seq_one_letter_code
_entity_poly.pdbx_strand_id
1 'polypeptide(L)'
;MIPVSADFLRTGDVKEDVKIALNSLFSTGTQYSGVFYNPLYQSKVKVNDVSFKKTTGNVTVHLIGSFKKPKEDCDKLLYRAQVWDTVRQFPEVKHATILMNQYLLGDLLVVGDN
;
A
#
# COMPACT_ATOMS: atom_id res chain seq x y z
N MET A 1 4.61 -7.36 -11.97
CA MET A 1 4.12 -6.69 -10.75
C MET A 1 3.81 -7.77 -9.74
N ILE A 2 4.09 -7.57 -8.45
CA ILE A 2 3.71 -8.52 -7.41
C ILE A 2 2.46 -7.97 -6.72
N PRO A 3 1.25 -8.28 -7.20
CA PRO A 3 0.08 -8.12 -6.37
C PRO A 3 0.16 -9.18 -5.26
N VAL A 4 0.12 -8.76 -4.00
CA VAL A 4 -0.13 -9.69 -2.90
C VAL A 4 -1.62 -10.01 -2.92
N SER A 5 -1.98 -11.11 -3.58
CA SER A 5 -3.33 -11.67 -3.49
C SER A 5 -3.53 -12.23 -2.09
N ALA A 6 -4.38 -11.58 -1.29
CA ALA A 6 -4.75 -12.05 0.04
C ALA A 6 -5.75 -13.23 -0.01
N ASP A 7 -5.64 -14.11 -1.01
CA ASP A 7 -6.56 -15.22 -1.23
C ASP A 7 -6.47 -16.28 -0.12
N PHE A 8 -5.49 -16.19 0.78
CA PHE A 8 -5.25 -17.17 1.84
C PHE A 8 -5.70 -16.77 3.25
N LEU A 9 -6.10 -15.52 3.51
CA LEU A 9 -6.44 -15.05 4.88
C LEU A 9 -7.53 -13.98 4.90
N ARG A 10 -8.68 -14.22 4.26
CA ARG A 10 -9.85 -13.36 4.48
C ARG A 10 -10.50 -13.72 5.82
N THR A 11 -10.38 -12.83 6.79
CA THR A 11 -11.01 -12.93 8.11
C THR A 11 -12.49 -12.55 8.07
N GLY A 12 -12.93 -11.85 7.02
CA GLY A 12 -14.26 -11.28 6.91
C GLY A 12 -14.38 -9.86 7.51
N ASP A 13 -13.34 -9.36 8.19
CA ASP A 13 -13.20 -7.94 8.52
C ASP A 13 -12.29 -7.27 7.49
N VAL A 14 -12.89 -6.44 6.62
CA VAL A 14 -12.18 -5.68 5.58
C VAL A 14 -10.99 -4.89 6.15
N LYS A 15 -11.09 -4.36 7.38
CA LYS A 15 -9.97 -3.60 7.98
C LYS A 15 -8.77 -4.49 8.22
N GLU A 16 -9.02 -5.67 8.79
CA GLU A 16 -7.96 -6.62 9.13
C GLU A 16 -7.38 -7.24 7.85
N ASP A 17 -8.22 -7.57 6.88
CA ASP A 17 -7.78 -8.13 5.61
C ASP A 17 -6.91 -7.13 4.82
N VAL A 18 -7.30 -5.85 4.77
CA VAL A 18 -6.48 -4.76 4.19
C VAL A 18 -5.16 -4.62 4.94
N LYS A 19 -5.18 -4.67 6.27
CA LYS A 19 -3.98 -4.56 7.10
C LYS A 19 -3.01 -5.71 6.84
N ILE A 20 -3.49 -6.94 6.78
CA ILE A 20 -2.70 -8.14 6.49
C ILE A 20 -2.09 -8.05 5.09
N ALA A 21 -2.91 -7.74 4.08
CA ALA A 21 -2.46 -7.67 2.69
C ALA A 21 -1.35 -6.63 2.49
N LEU A 22 -1.54 -5.42 3.03
CA LEU A 22 -0.55 -4.35 2.94
C LEU A 22 0.72 -4.66 3.74
N ASN A 23 0.60 -5.18 4.96
CA ASN A 23 1.79 -5.57 5.72
C ASN A 23 2.58 -6.69 5.02
N SER A 24 1.89 -7.61 4.34
CA SER A 24 2.54 -8.63 3.52
C SER A 24 3.19 -8.04 2.26
N LEU A 25 2.60 -7.02 1.63
CA LEU A 25 3.25 -6.29 0.53
C LEU A 25 4.55 -5.66 1.03
N PHE A 26 4.51 -4.92 2.14
CA PHE A 26 5.67 -4.22 2.68
C PHE A 26 6.73 -5.16 3.29
N SER A 27 6.37 -6.38 3.70
CA SER A 27 7.32 -7.33 4.28
C SER A 27 8.24 -8.01 3.26
N THR A 28 7.94 -7.91 1.96
CA THR A 28 8.75 -8.51 0.90
C THR A 28 10.23 -8.10 1.02
N GLY A 29 10.50 -6.82 1.29
CA GLY A 29 11.83 -6.31 1.66
C GLY A 29 12.96 -6.46 0.63
N THR A 30 12.75 -7.21 -0.45
CA THR A 30 13.72 -7.44 -1.52
C THR A 30 13.40 -6.58 -2.75
N GLN A 31 14.44 -6.17 -3.48
CA GLN A 31 14.30 -5.41 -4.72
C GLN A 31 13.66 -6.23 -5.84
N TYR A 32 13.88 -7.54 -5.83
CA TYR A 32 13.31 -8.47 -6.80
C TYR A 32 12.72 -9.67 -6.07
N SER A 33 11.56 -10.13 -6.55
CA SER A 33 11.01 -11.45 -6.24
C SER A 33 10.95 -12.24 -7.55
N GLY A 34 11.89 -13.17 -7.73
CA GLY A 34 12.16 -13.77 -9.03
C GLY A 34 12.53 -12.70 -10.05
N VAL A 35 11.75 -12.60 -11.13
CA VAL A 35 11.93 -11.60 -12.20
C VAL A 35 11.17 -10.29 -11.97
N PHE A 36 10.36 -10.21 -10.92
CA PHE A 36 9.51 -9.05 -10.68
C PHE A 36 10.19 -8.03 -9.78
N TYR A 37 10.31 -6.80 -10.29
CA TYR A 37 10.80 -5.67 -9.52
C TYR A 37 9.77 -5.17 -8.49
N ASN A 38 10.28 -4.84 -7.31
CA ASN A 38 9.53 -4.29 -6.19
C ASN A 38 10.00 -2.85 -5.91
N PRO A 39 9.23 -1.81 -6.28
CA PRO A 39 9.60 -0.42 -6.02
C PRO A 39 9.55 -0.03 -4.53
N LEU A 40 8.99 -0.88 -3.66
CA LEU A 40 8.86 -0.62 -2.24
C LEU A 40 10.08 -1.03 -1.41
N TYR A 41 11.06 -1.72 -2.01
CA TYR A 41 12.15 -2.39 -1.29
C TYR A 41 13.00 -1.46 -0.41
N GLN A 42 13.10 -0.18 -0.76
CA GLN A 42 13.87 0.81 0.02
C GLN A 42 13.08 1.36 1.22
N SER A 43 11.77 1.18 1.24
CA SER A 43 10.88 1.69 2.28
C SER A 43 10.72 0.65 3.39
N LYS A 44 10.86 1.08 4.65
CA LYS A 44 10.55 0.27 5.84
C LYS A 44 9.25 0.76 6.43
N VAL A 45 8.15 0.40 5.78
CA VAL A 45 6.80 0.89 6.09
C VAL A 45 5.95 -0.26 6.61
N LYS A 46 5.03 0.04 7.53
CA LYS A 46 4.01 -0.90 8.00
C LYS A 46 2.69 -0.17 8.24
N VAL A 47 1.60 -0.93 8.24
CA VAL A 47 0.28 -0.41 8.58
C VAL A 47 0.15 -0.26 10.09
N ASN A 48 -0.15 0.95 10.55
CA ASN A 48 -0.48 1.23 11.94
C ASN A 48 -1.97 0.95 12.21
N ASP A 49 -2.83 1.58 11.41
CA ASP A 49 -4.28 1.53 11.57
C ASP A 49 -5.00 1.51 10.22
N VAL A 50 -6.19 0.90 10.20
CA VAL A 50 -7.10 0.88 9.06
C VAL A 50 -8.51 1.20 9.56
N SER A 51 -9.08 2.28 9.03
CA SER A 51 -10.49 2.60 9.23
C SER A 51 -11.28 2.30 7.97
N PHE A 52 -12.45 1.68 8.13
CA PHE A 52 -13.33 1.33 7.02
C PHE A 52 -14.78 1.75 7.33
N LYS A 53 -15.36 2.55 6.44
CA LYS A 53 -16.76 2.97 6.51
C LYS A 53 -17.61 2.11 5.57
N LYS A 54 -18.27 1.08 6.14
CA LYS A 54 -19.08 0.11 5.38
C LYS A 54 -20.18 0.75 4.53
N THR A 55 -20.78 1.86 4.99
CA THR A 55 -21.88 2.54 4.28
C THR A 55 -21.42 3.25 3.00
N THR A 56 -20.18 3.73 2.94
CA THR A 56 -19.65 4.45 1.78
C THR A 56 -18.57 3.67 1.02
N GLY A 57 -18.06 2.59 1.60
CA GLY A 57 -16.91 1.84 1.07
C GLY A 57 -15.59 2.61 1.16
N ASN A 58 -15.49 3.62 2.02
CA ASN A 58 -14.26 4.41 2.17
C ASN A 58 -13.32 3.73 3.16
N VAL A 59 -12.08 3.49 2.74
CA VAL A 59 -10.99 3.02 3.60
C VAL A 59 -9.94 4.11 3.76
N THR A 60 -9.49 4.33 4.99
CA THR A 60 -8.32 5.16 5.29
C THR A 60 -7.28 4.29 5.97
N VAL A 61 -6.09 4.23 5.38
CA VAL A 61 -4.96 3.46 5.88
C VAL A 61 -3.91 4.42 6.41
N HIS A 62 -3.51 4.23 7.66
CA HIS A 62 -2.42 4.96 8.29
C HIS A 62 -1.16 4.10 8.30
N LEU A 63 -0.16 4.54 7.55
CA LEU A 63 1.16 3.92 7.47
C LEU A 63 2.14 4.64 8.37
N ILE A 64 3.07 3.88 8.95
CA ILE A 64 4.18 4.39 9.77
C ILE A 64 5.50 3.76 9.33
N GLY A 65 6.60 4.38 9.75
CA GLY A 65 7.95 3.91 9.49
C GLY A 65 8.75 4.88 8.61
N SER A 66 9.69 4.32 7.84
CA SER A 66 10.59 5.10 6.98
C SER A 66 10.21 4.93 5.52
N PHE A 67 9.58 5.96 4.95
CA PHE A 67 9.30 6.04 3.52
C PHE A 67 10.54 6.51 2.77
N LYS A 68 10.93 5.77 1.73
CA LYS A 68 11.94 6.21 0.77
C LYS A 68 11.26 6.40 -0.57
N LYS A 69 11.22 7.65 -1.03
CA LYS A 69 10.67 7.99 -2.34
C LYS A 69 11.52 7.36 -3.44
N PRO A 70 10.91 6.63 -4.40
CA PRO A 70 11.63 6.18 -5.59
C PRO A 70 12.11 7.37 -6.43
N LYS A 71 13.30 7.25 -7.04
CA LYS A 71 13.88 8.32 -7.86
C LYS A 71 13.18 8.44 -9.21
N GLU A 72 13.00 7.32 -9.88
CA GLU A 72 12.41 7.23 -11.22
C GLU A 72 10.89 7.43 -11.18
N ASP A 73 10.35 8.15 -12.16
CA ASP A 73 8.90 8.39 -12.25
C ASP A 73 8.11 7.11 -12.48
N CYS A 74 8.65 6.18 -13.28
CA CYS A 74 8.08 4.84 -13.47
C CYS A 74 7.96 4.09 -12.14
N ASP A 75 8.96 4.19 -11.26
CA ASP A 75 8.93 3.52 -9.97
C ASP A 75 7.91 4.16 -9.03
N LYS A 76 7.73 5.49 -9.09
CA LYS A 76 6.69 6.21 -8.32
C LYS A 76 5.29 5.72 -8.74
N LEU A 77 5.06 5.57 -10.05
CA LEU A 77 3.81 5.03 -10.59
C LEU A 77 3.58 3.58 -10.16
N LEU A 78 4.61 2.73 -10.23
CA LEU A 78 4.52 1.34 -9.80
C LEU A 78 4.29 1.21 -8.29
N TYR A 79 4.95 2.03 -7.47
CA TYR A 79 4.73 2.07 -6.02
C TYR A 79 3.26 2.40 -5.73
N ARG A 80 2.74 3.45 -6.36
CA ARG A 80 1.34 3.84 -6.22
C ARG A 80 0.40 2.72 -6.66
N ALA A 81 0.64 2.13 -7.82
CA ALA A 81 -0.22 1.06 -8.33
C ALA A 81 -0.24 -0.13 -7.35
N GLN A 82 0.92 -0.62 -6.90
CA GLN A 82 0.98 -1.76 -5.98
C GLN A 82 0.21 -1.53 -4.68
N VAL A 83 0.40 -0.36 -4.03
CA VAL A 83 -0.30 -0.07 -2.78
C VAL A 83 -1.82 0.08 -2.98
N TRP A 84 -2.26 0.81 -4.00
CA TRP A 84 -3.69 1.04 -4.23
C TRP A 84 -4.40 -0.21 -4.74
N ASP A 85 -3.75 -0.99 -5.60
CA ASP A 85 -4.33 -2.22 -6.15
C ASP A 85 -4.46 -3.30 -5.06
N THR A 86 -3.47 -3.42 -4.15
CA THR A 86 -3.58 -4.28 -2.97
C THR A 86 -4.75 -3.90 -2.07
N VAL A 87 -5.07 -2.62 -1.93
CA VAL A 87 -6.25 -2.19 -1.14
C VAL A 87 -7.56 -2.38 -1.91
N ARG A 88 -7.54 -2.21 -3.23
CA ARG A 88 -8.73 -2.32 -4.09
C ARG A 88 -9.11 -3.74 -4.47
N GLN A 89 -8.27 -4.73 -4.14
CA GLN A 89 -8.64 -6.14 -4.33
C GLN A 89 -9.84 -6.58 -3.48
N PHE A 90 -10.19 -5.80 -2.46
CA PHE A 90 -11.37 -6.00 -1.61
C PHE A 90 -12.59 -5.29 -2.22
N PRO A 91 -13.61 -6.03 -2.70
CA PRO A 91 -14.73 -5.45 -3.46
C PRO A 91 -15.59 -4.46 -2.66
N GLU A 92 -15.54 -4.53 -1.33
CA GLU A 92 -16.19 -3.62 -0.39
C GLU A 92 -15.53 -2.23 -0.38
N VAL A 93 -14.27 -2.13 -0.80
CA VAL A 93 -13.54 -0.87 -0.87
C VAL A 93 -13.87 -0.16 -2.18
N LYS A 94 -14.45 1.04 -2.08
CA LYS A 94 -14.75 1.93 -3.22
C LYS A 94 -13.73 3.05 -3.36
N HIS A 95 -13.28 3.60 -2.24
CA HIS A 95 -12.29 4.66 -2.20
C HIS A 95 -11.23 4.38 -1.14
N ALA A 96 -9.96 4.61 -1.49
CA ALA A 96 -8.82 4.37 -0.62
C ALA A 96 -7.99 5.64 -0.43
N THR A 97 -7.87 6.06 0.83
CA THR A 97 -6.98 7.14 1.26
C THR A 97 -5.81 6.52 2.02
N ILE A 98 -4.59 6.74 1.53
CA ILE A 98 -3.38 6.17 2.13
C ILE A 98 -2.53 7.31 2.67
N LEU A 99 -2.32 7.30 3.98
CA LEU A 99 -1.54 8.30 4.70
C LEU A 99 -0.21 7.68 5.14
N MET A 100 0.90 8.35 4.85
CA MET A 100 2.21 8.03 5.41
C MET A 100 2.54 9.05 6.50
N ASN A 101 2.60 8.57 7.75
CA ASN A 101 2.60 9.43 8.93
C ASN A 101 1.38 10.38 8.91
N GLN A 102 1.57 11.65 8.59
CA GLN A 102 0.51 12.67 8.52
C GLN A 102 0.23 13.17 7.10
N TYR A 103 0.93 12.65 6.08
CA TYR A 103 0.85 13.14 4.70
C TYR A 103 0.17 12.13 3.78
N LEU A 104 -0.50 12.60 2.73
CA LEU A 104 -1.01 11.73 1.68
C LEU A 104 0.17 11.07 0.96
N LEU A 105 0.19 9.73 0.92
CA LEU A 105 1.24 8.98 0.23
C LEU A 105 1.31 9.35 -1.27
N GLY A 106 0.16 9.65 -1.87
CA GLY A 106 0.08 10.12 -3.26
C GLY A 106 0.88 11.39 -3.49
N ASP A 107 0.79 12.36 -2.57
CA ASP A 107 1.49 13.63 -2.68
C ASP A 107 3.00 13.43 -2.50
N LEU A 108 3.41 12.60 -1.52
CA LEU A 108 4.81 12.26 -1.32
C LEU A 108 5.44 11.63 -2.58
N LEU A 109 4.68 10.82 -3.32
CA LEU A 109 5.13 10.23 -4.57
C LEU A 109 5.24 11.26 -5.71
N VAL A 110 4.45 12.34 -5.72
CA VAL A 110 4.45 13.33 -6.82
C VAL A 110 5.39 14.51 -6.58
N VAL A 111 5.52 15.02 -5.34
CA VAL A 111 6.30 16.25 -5.05
C VAL A 111 7.76 16.10 -5.45
N GLY A 112 8.21 16.82 -6.49
CA GLY A 112 9.60 16.76 -6.99
C GLY A 112 10.63 17.00 -5.89
N ASP A 113 11.76 16.30 -5.94
CA ASP A 113 12.90 16.62 -5.09
C ASP A 113 13.40 18.02 -5.52
N ASN A 114 13.30 19.00 -4.64
CA ASN A 114 13.88 20.34 -4.85
C ASN A 114 15.41 20.26 -4.88
#